data_AF-A0A2J6GYX8-F1
#
_entry.id   AF-A0A2J6GYX8-F1
#
_cell.length_a   1.000
_cell.length_b   1.000
_cell.length_c   1.000
_cell.angle_alpha   90.00
_cell.angle_beta   90.00
_cell.angle_gamma   90.00
#
_symmetry.space_group_name_H-M   'P 1'
#
loop_
_entity.id
_entity.type
_entity.pdbx_description
1 polymer ?
#
loop_
_entity_poly.entity_id
_entity_poly.type
_entity_poly.pdbx_seq_one_letter_code
_entity_poly.pdbx_strand_id
1 'polypeptide(L)'
;MIIEFGKDSVDDENFVERTNFFKKGERFILYHGSSSLFLDDILKDGLKPRKFTGNSTYQDRKGSLIKSLESNPDLIYFGKDGWSRTLGNQAVHRFGGELVVYRVLLSRNGLVPDEDSNKNCAIESLAWEWSVAHKGMISPSNILGYFDKNNIYTSINKDPDNIVTYTE
;
A
#
# COMPACT_ATOMS: atom_id res chain seq x y z
N MET A 1 4.42 -2.24 -18.99
CA MET A 1 3.05 -2.66 -18.67
C MET A 1 2.77 -2.28 -17.22
N ILE A 2 1.66 -1.59 -16.98
CA ILE A 2 1.21 -1.18 -15.64
C ILE A 2 0.00 -2.05 -15.30
N ILE A 3 0.04 -2.70 -14.14
CA ILE A 3 -1.05 -3.54 -13.63
C ILE A 3 -1.67 -2.80 -12.44
N GLU A 4 -2.98 -2.61 -12.45
CA GLU A 4 -3.74 -2.00 -11.35
C GLU A 4 -4.62 -3.04 -10.66
N PHE A 5 -4.53 -3.11 -9.33
CA PHE A 5 -5.33 -4.04 -8.53
C PHE A 5 -6.53 -3.33 -7.90
N GLY A 6 -7.68 -3.42 -8.58
CA GLY A 6 -9.02 -3.23 -8.03
C GLY A 6 -9.55 -1.80 -7.82
N LYS A 7 -10.81 -1.61 -8.23
CA LYS A 7 -11.85 -0.90 -7.45
C LYS A 7 -13.07 -1.81 -7.22
N ASP A 8 -13.35 -2.72 -8.18
CA ASP A 8 -14.30 -3.82 -8.07
C ASP A 8 -13.75 -5.05 -8.82
N SER A 9 -13.55 -6.19 -8.13
CA SER A 9 -13.84 -7.54 -8.64
C SER A 9 -13.52 -8.61 -7.59
N VAL A 10 -14.31 -9.67 -7.71
CA VAL A 10 -14.55 -10.80 -6.81
C VAL A 10 -13.35 -11.74 -6.77
N ASP A 11 -13.29 -12.59 -5.74
CA ASP A 11 -12.36 -13.72 -5.58
C ASP A 11 -12.06 -14.42 -6.92
N ASP A 12 -10.96 -14.03 -7.57
CA ASP A 12 -10.58 -14.57 -8.88
C ASP A 12 -9.73 -15.82 -8.65
N GLU A 13 -10.36 -17.00 -8.72
CA GLU A 13 -9.67 -18.30 -8.68
C GLU A 13 -8.59 -18.42 -9.79
N ASN A 14 -8.61 -17.54 -10.81
CA ASN A 14 -7.58 -17.45 -11.84
C ASN A 14 -6.36 -16.60 -11.44
N PHE A 15 -6.33 -15.97 -10.26
CA PHE A 15 -5.19 -15.17 -9.83
C PHE A 15 -3.91 -16.02 -9.78
N VAL A 16 -4.01 -17.25 -9.25
CA VAL A 16 -2.86 -18.15 -9.10
C VAL A 16 -2.25 -18.50 -10.45
N GLU A 17 -3.06 -18.72 -11.50
CA GLU A 17 -2.53 -18.98 -12.85
C GLU A 17 -1.82 -17.76 -13.46
N ARG A 18 -2.24 -16.54 -13.10
CA ARG A 18 -1.62 -15.28 -13.54
C ARG A 18 -0.30 -14.98 -12.82
N THR A 19 0.01 -15.65 -11.71
CA THR A 19 1.29 -15.50 -10.98
C THR A 19 2.52 -15.98 -11.77
N ASN A 20 2.31 -16.81 -12.80
CA ASN A 20 3.37 -17.29 -13.69
C ASN A 20 3.89 -16.25 -14.70
N PHE A 21 3.32 -15.03 -14.76
CA PHE A 21 3.60 -14.09 -15.86
C PHE A 21 4.10 -12.70 -15.47
N PHE A 22 4.67 -12.49 -14.28
CA PHE A 22 5.22 -11.18 -13.94
C PHE A 22 6.61 -10.94 -14.55
N LYS A 23 6.67 -10.19 -15.64
CA LYS A 23 7.90 -9.91 -16.42
C LYS A 23 8.74 -8.80 -15.80
N LYS A 24 10.04 -8.85 -16.06
CA LYS A 24 10.99 -7.77 -15.72
C LYS A 24 10.53 -6.44 -16.36
N GLY A 25 10.37 -5.39 -15.56
CA GLY A 25 9.97 -4.05 -16.02
C GLY A 25 8.49 -3.69 -15.79
N GLU A 26 7.70 -4.58 -15.20
CA GLU A 26 6.32 -4.27 -14.80
C GLU A 26 6.26 -3.31 -13.61
N ARG A 27 5.22 -2.47 -13.63
CA ARG A 27 4.87 -1.57 -12.54
C ARG A 27 3.46 -1.88 -12.07
N PHE A 28 3.22 -1.66 -10.79
CA PHE A 28 1.99 -1.97 -10.09
C PHE A 28 1.40 -0.69 -9.53
N ILE A 29 0.09 -0.55 -9.64
CA ILE A 29 -0.65 0.43 -8.90
C ILE A 29 -1.22 -0.25 -7.67
N LEU A 30 -0.73 0.19 -6.52
CA LEU A 30 -1.11 -0.31 -5.21
C LEU A 30 -1.55 0.84 -4.31
N TYR A 31 -2.30 0.50 -3.28
CA TYR A 31 -2.92 1.49 -2.40
C TYR A 31 -2.27 1.50 -1.03
N HIS A 32 -2.10 2.68 -0.45
CA HIS A 32 -1.62 2.85 0.92
C HIS A 32 -2.60 3.74 1.69
N GLY A 33 -3.08 3.30 2.85
CA GLY A 33 -3.96 4.10 3.70
C GLY A 33 -3.21 4.79 4.83
N SER A 34 -3.55 6.04 5.10
CA SER A 34 -3.01 6.81 6.23
C SER A 34 -4.01 7.85 6.73
N SER A 35 -3.58 8.64 7.71
CA SER A 35 -4.28 9.84 8.20
C SER A 35 -3.88 11.08 7.40
N SER A 36 -4.85 11.99 7.22
CA SER A 36 -4.66 13.31 6.60
C SER A 36 -3.62 14.18 7.31
N LEU A 37 -3.31 13.92 8.58
CA LEU A 37 -2.25 14.64 9.30
C LEU A 37 -0.87 14.47 8.67
N PHE A 38 -0.65 13.38 7.93
CA PHE A 38 0.61 13.10 7.25
C PHE A 38 0.56 13.46 5.76
N LEU A 39 -0.53 14.06 5.29
CA LEU A 39 -0.72 14.33 3.87
C LEU A 39 0.41 15.19 3.32
N ASP A 40 0.63 16.37 3.88
CA ASP A 40 1.64 17.32 3.38
C ASP A 40 3.06 16.71 3.40
N ASP A 41 3.41 15.98 4.46
CA ASP A 41 4.70 15.29 4.58
C ASP A 41 4.86 14.20 3.54
N ILE A 42 3.81 13.42 3.28
CA ILE A 42 3.82 12.35 2.27
C ILE A 42 3.90 12.94 0.86
N LEU A 43 3.20 14.05 0.60
CA LEU A 43 3.26 14.72 -0.71
C LEU A 43 4.62 15.36 -0.96
N LYS A 44 5.28 15.85 0.10
CA LYS A 44 6.58 16.53 0.00
C LYS A 44 7.75 15.55 -0.03
N ASP A 45 7.76 14.58 0.88
CA ASP A 45 8.92 13.72 1.14
C ASP A 45 8.70 12.26 0.71
N GLY A 46 7.46 11.90 0.36
CA GLY A 46 7.09 10.56 -0.08
C GLY A 46 6.73 9.64 1.09
N LEU A 47 6.56 8.36 0.80
CA LEU A 47 6.27 7.37 1.83
C LEU A 47 7.56 6.87 2.45
N LYS A 48 7.58 6.81 3.78
CA LYS A 48 8.74 6.41 4.56
C LYS A 48 8.38 5.21 5.44
N PRO A 49 9.29 4.24 5.63
CA PRO A 49 9.10 3.23 6.66
C PRO A 49 8.85 3.84 8.03
N ARG A 50 8.08 3.14 8.86
CA ARG A 50 7.67 3.63 10.19
C ARG A 50 8.83 4.01 11.10
N LYS A 51 10.00 3.35 10.97
CA LYS A 51 11.19 3.72 11.76
C LYS A 51 11.68 5.14 11.53
N PHE A 52 11.42 5.74 10.35
CA PHE A 52 11.93 7.05 9.99
C PHE A 52 10.96 8.19 10.28
N THR A 53 9.68 7.89 10.47
CA THR A 53 8.64 8.89 10.72
C THR A 53 8.37 9.09 12.20
N GLY A 54 8.97 8.27 13.09
CA GLY A 54 8.59 8.19 14.50
C GLY A 54 7.13 7.73 14.70
N ASN A 55 6.44 7.40 13.61
CA ASN A 55 5.02 7.14 13.54
C ASN A 55 4.81 5.63 13.64
N SER A 56 5.29 5.06 14.75
CA SER A 56 5.07 3.66 15.03
C SER A 56 3.56 3.48 15.24
N THR A 57 2.96 2.56 14.50
CA THR A 57 1.80 1.82 15.01
C THR A 57 2.20 0.83 16.13
N TYR A 58 3.43 0.94 16.67
CA TYR A 58 3.94 0.06 17.72
C TYR A 58 4.82 0.82 18.72
N GLN A 59 4.16 1.47 19.67
CA GLN A 59 4.64 1.64 21.02
C GLN A 59 3.40 1.39 21.84
N ASP A 60 3.41 0.31 22.62
CA ASP A 60 2.51 0.25 23.76
C ASP A 60 2.94 1.36 24.73
N ARG A 61 2.02 1.84 25.57
CA ARG A 61 2.33 2.80 26.63
C ARG A 61 2.85 2.11 27.91
N LYS A 62 3.11 0.79 27.92
CA LYS A 62 3.16 -0.01 29.17
C LYS A 62 4.05 -1.27 29.19
N GLY A 63 4.94 -1.50 28.25
CA GLY A 63 5.86 -2.65 28.25
C GLY A 63 5.19 -4.03 28.29
N SER A 64 4.01 -4.17 27.68
CA SER A 64 3.25 -5.43 27.68
C SER A 64 2.88 -5.82 26.24
N LEU A 65 3.62 -6.80 25.72
CA LEU A 65 3.43 -7.47 24.43
C LEU A 65 1.97 -7.89 24.24
N ILE A 66 1.20 -7.12 23.47
CA ILE A 66 0.02 -7.65 22.79
C ILE A 66 0.52 -8.24 21.48
N LYS A 67 0.42 -9.56 21.40
CA LYS A 67 0.79 -10.43 20.27
C LYS A 67 -0.09 -10.24 19.02
N SER A 68 -0.60 -9.03 18.77
CA SER A 68 -1.25 -8.71 17.50
C SER A 68 -0.22 -8.11 16.56
N LEU A 69 0.44 -9.00 15.81
CA LEU A 69 1.08 -8.75 14.51
C LEU A 69 1.91 -7.46 14.49
N GLU A 70 3.14 -7.56 15.02
CA GLU A 70 4.13 -6.50 14.88
C GLU A 70 4.51 -6.41 13.40
N SER A 71 3.79 -5.56 12.65
CA SER A 71 4.26 -5.18 11.32
C SER A 71 5.73 -4.77 11.44
N ASN A 72 6.56 -5.06 10.44
CA ASN A 72 7.96 -4.67 10.43
C ASN A 72 8.12 -3.13 10.32
N PRO A 73 8.85 -2.46 11.24
CA PRO A 73 9.00 -1.00 11.22
C PRO A 73 9.80 -0.46 10.02
N ASP A 74 10.50 -1.35 9.31
CA ASP A 74 11.34 -1.03 8.15
C ASP A 74 10.58 -1.12 6.81
N LEU A 75 9.29 -1.46 6.86
CA LEU A 75 8.45 -1.67 5.69
C LEU A 75 7.34 -0.63 5.56
N ILE A 76 6.88 -0.46 4.33
CA ILE A 76 5.68 0.27 3.95
C ILE A 76 4.69 -0.73 3.36
N TYR A 77 3.48 -0.77 3.90
CA TYR A 77 2.47 -1.75 3.52
C TYR A 77 1.52 -1.19 2.48
N PHE A 78 1.17 -2.07 1.55
CA PHE A 78 0.31 -1.81 0.42
C PHE A 78 -0.71 -2.92 0.28
N GLY A 79 -1.84 -2.59 -0.32
CA GLY A 79 -2.81 -3.60 -0.73
C GLY A 79 -3.79 -3.06 -1.76
N LYS A 80 -4.92 -3.77 -1.91
CA LYS A 80 -6.08 -3.26 -2.65
C LYS A 80 -6.73 -2.10 -1.89
N ASP A 81 -7.51 -1.27 -2.59
CA ASP A 81 -8.17 -0.09 -2.01
C ASP A 81 -8.91 -0.41 -0.69
N GLY A 82 -9.74 -1.46 -0.66
CA GLY A 82 -10.48 -1.86 0.54
C GLY A 82 -9.59 -2.24 1.74
N TRP A 83 -8.49 -2.95 1.51
CA TRP A 83 -7.54 -3.30 2.57
C TRP A 83 -6.81 -2.07 3.09
N SER A 84 -6.37 -1.21 2.17
CA SER A 84 -5.66 0.02 2.49
C SER A 84 -6.56 0.99 3.28
N ARG A 85 -7.86 1.04 3.01
CA ARG A 85 -8.82 1.79 3.84
C ARG A 85 -8.85 1.30 5.28
N THR A 86 -8.86 -0.03 5.50
CA THR A 86 -8.81 -0.61 6.84
C THR A 86 -7.56 -0.17 7.60
N LEU A 87 -6.39 -0.24 6.97
CA LEU A 87 -5.13 0.21 7.57
C LEU A 87 -5.12 1.73 7.81
N GLY A 88 -5.65 2.52 6.89
CA GLY A 88 -5.77 3.97 7.04
C GLY A 88 -6.69 4.35 8.20
N ASN A 89 -7.81 3.65 8.40
CA ASN A 89 -8.70 3.88 9.54
C ASN A 89 -8.02 3.57 10.89
N GLN A 90 -7.14 2.57 10.94
CA GLN A 90 -6.31 2.33 12.14
C GLN A 90 -5.36 3.50 12.42
N ALA A 91 -4.75 4.07 11.38
CA ALA A 91 -3.93 5.27 11.52
C ALA A 91 -4.75 6.47 12.01
N VAL A 92 -5.95 6.68 11.48
CA VAL A 92 -6.88 7.73 11.93
C VAL A 92 -7.28 7.54 13.39
N HIS A 93 -7.65 6.32 13.80
CA HIS A 93 -8.00 6.04 15.20
C HIS A 93 -6.84 6.36 16.16
N ARG A 94 -5.60 6.13 15.73
CA ARG A 94 -4.41 6.33 16.57
C ARG A 94 -3.93 7.78 16.63
N PHE A 95 -3.93 8.46 15.48
CA PHE A 95 -3.30 9.77 15.34
C PHE A 95 -4.31 10.91 15.19
N GLY A 96 -5.57 10.60 14.92
CA GLY A 96 -6.61 11.56 14.55
C GLY A 96 -6.59 11.89 13.05
N GLY A 97 -7.28 12.95 12.67
CA GLY A 97 -7.44 13.38 11.28
C GLY A 97 -8.52 12.59 10.53
N GLU A 98 -8.37 12.49 9.22
CA GLU A 98 -9.33 11.88 8.31
C GLU A 98 -8.64 10.83 7.44
N LEU A 99 -9.40 9.86 6.93
CA LEU A 99 -8.85 8.83 6.06
C LEU A 99 -8.33 9.42 4.75
N VAL A 100 -7.12 9.02 4.38
CA VAL A 100 -6.54 9.26 3.05
C VAL A 100 -6.01 7.95 2.49
N VAL A 101 -6.32 7.65 1.23
CA VAL A 101 -5.80 6.48 0.52
C VAL A 101 -5.00 6.90 -0.69
N TYR A 102 -3.70 6.67 -0.67
CA TYR A 102 -2.77 7.00 -1.75
C TYR A 102 -2.76 5.91 -2.81
N ARG A 103 -2.75 6.33 -4.08
CA ARG A 103 -2.57 5.46 -5.24
C ARG A 103 -1.11 5.59 -5.70
N VAL A 104 -0.35 4.50 -5.61
CA VAL A 104 1.12 4.52 -5.72
C VAL A 104 1.59 3.57 -6.81
N LEU A 105 2.42 4.07 -7.71
CA LEU A 105 3.04 3.31 -8.80
C LEU A 105 4.40 2.75 -8.35
N LEU A 106 4.49 1.44 -8.20
CA LEU A 106 5.69 0.74 -7.73
C LEU A 106 6.24 -0.21 -8.78
N SER A 107 7.55 -0.38 -8.83
CA SER A 107 8.14 -1.50 -9.58
C SER A 107 8.17 -2.76 -8.72
N ARG A 108 8.38 -3.94 -9.32
CA ARG A 108 8.62 -5.17 -8.55
C ARG A 108 9.81 -5.06 -7.59
N ASN A 109 10.82 -4.25 -7.92
CA ASN A 109 11.99 -4.08 -7.08
C ASN A 109 11.60 -3.41 -5.76
N GLY A 110 12.03 -4.00 -4.64
CA GLY A 110 11.73 -3.50 -3.30
C GLY A 110 10.47 -4.11 -2.69
N LEU A 111 9.58 -4.73 -3.49
CA LEU A 111 8.44 -5.47 -2.95
C LEU A 111 8.89 -6.79 -2.31
N VAL A 112 8.34 -7.06 -1.13
CA VAL A 112 8.52 -8.28 -0.35
C VAL A 112 7.15 -8.79 0.10
N PRO A 113 6.97 -10.11 0.29
CA PRO A 113 5.71 -10.62 0.82
C PRO A 113 5.38 -9.94 2.15
N ASP A 114 4.09 -9.72 2.39
CA ASP A 114 3.58 -9.41 3.71
C ASP A 114 3.91 -10.60 4.63
N GLU A 115 4.50 -10.31 5.78
CA GLU A 115 4.87 -11.33 6.77
C GLU A 115 3.68 -12.19 7.21
N ASP A 116 2.47 -11.62 7.20
CA ASP A 116 1.27 -12.31 7.68
C ASP A 116 0.76 -13.34 6.65
N SER A 117 1.15 -13.16 5.37
CA SER A 117 0.69 -14.00 4.26
C SER A 117 1.28 -15.41 4.22
N ASN A 118 2.39 -15.63 4.95
CA ASN A 118 3.19 -16.87 4.88
C ASN A 118 3.57 -17.28 3.44
N LYS A 119 3.70 -16.33 2.51
CA LYS A 119 4.08 -16.58 1.12
C LYS A 119 5.56 -16.37 0.86
N ASN A 120 6.07 -17.02 -0.18
CA ASN A 120 7.49 -16.98 -0.52
C ASN A 120 7.88 -15.71 -1.28
N CYS A 121 6.91 -15.05 -1.94
CA CYS A 121 7.17 -13.83 -2.68
C CYS A 121 6.03 -12.82 -2.64
N ALA A 122 6.36 -11.56 -2.94
CA ALA A 122 5.44 -10.43 -2.96
C ALA A 122 4.18 -10.66 -3.81
N ILE A 123 4.33 -11.36 -4.93
CA ILE A 123 3.24 -11.65 -5.84
C ILE A 123 2.26 -12.64 -5.24
N GLU A 124 2.75 -13.73 -4.65
CA GLU A 124 1.90 -14.70 -3.96
C GLU A 124 1.18 -14.06 -2.76
N SER A 125 1.86 -13.15 -2.06
CA SER A 125 1.26 -12.36 -0.98
C SER A 125 0.11 -11.50 -1.48
N LEU A 126 0.31 -10.76 -2.58
CA LEU A 126 -0.75 -9.97 -3.22
C LEU A 126 -1.91 -10.86 -3.71
N ALA A 127 -1.60 -12.06 -4.21
CA ALA A 127 -2.60 -13.03 -4.65
C ALA A 127 -3.56 -13.45 -3.56
N TRP A 128 -2.99 -13.69 -2.39
CA TRP A 128 -3.63 -14.44 -1.35
C TRP A 128 -4.37 -13.53 -0.38
N GLU A 129 -3.71 -12.47 0.07
CA GLU A 129 -4.23 -11.56 1.09
C GLU A 129 -4.40 -10.14 0.59
N TRP A 130 -4.13 -9.90 -0.70
CA TRP A 130 -4.18 -8.55 -1.27
C TRP A 130 -3.28 -7.57 -0.53
N SER A 131 -2.19 -8.07 0.06
CA SER A 131 -1.24 -7.30 0.85
C SER A 131 0.19 -7.60 0.43
N VAL A 132 1.03 -6.58 0.55
CA VAL A 132 2.47 -6.64 0.26
C VAL A 132 3.19 -5.54 1.00
N ALA A 133 4.48 -5.71 1.19
CA ALA A 133 5.33 -4.70 1.77
C ALA A 133 6.39 -4.20 0.78
N HIS A 134 6.87 -2.98 1.00
CA HIS A 134 7.97 -2.38 0.27
C HIS A 134 9.11 -2.01 1.21
N LYS A 135 10.34 -2.37 0.84
CA LYS A 135 11.56 -2.03 1.59
C LYS A 135 12.08 -0.64 1.19
N GLY A 136 12.35 0.20 2.20
CA GLY A 136 12.92 1.53 1.99
C GLY A 136 11.88 2.59 1.64
N MET A 137 12.37 3.80 1.34
CA MET A 137 11.52 4.96 1.05
C MET A 137 10.98 4.92 -0.38
N ILE A 138 9.82 5.54 -0.58
CA ILE A 138 9.18 5.71 -1.89
C ILE A 138 9.10 7.20 -2.18
N SER A 139 9.64 7.59 -3.33
CA SER A 139 9.66 8.98 -3.78
C SER A 139 8.25 9.55 -3.97
N PRO A 140 8.01 10.85 -3.67
CA PRO A 140 6.74 11.52 -4.03
C PRO A 140 6.34 11.35 -5.49
N SER A 141 7.31 11.24 -6.40
CA SER A 141 7.06 11.03 -7.84
C SER A 141 6.33 9.72 -8.16
N ASN A 142 6.33 8.75 -7.24
CA ASN A 142 5.61 7.50 -7.38
C ASN A 142 4.15 7.58 -6.90
N ILE A 143 3.74 8.68 -6.27
CA ILE A 143 2.38 8.90 -5.79
C ILE A 143 1.57 9.55 -6.92
N LEU A 144 0.59 8.83 -7.46
CA LEU A 144 -0.22 9.29 -8.59
C LEU A 144 -1.32 10.26 -8.14
N GLY A 145 -1.84 10.02 -6.94
CA GLY A 145 -2.96 10.75 -6.36
C GLY A 145 -3.40 10.11 -5.04
N TYR A 146 -4.49 10.62 -4.48
CA TYR A 146 -5.11 10.04 -3.30
C TYR A 146 -6.63 10.22 -3.32
N PHE A 147 -7.33 9.34 -2.62
CA PHE A 147 -8.74 9.47 -2.26
C PHE A 147 -8.84 10.06 -0.87
N ASP A 148 -9.70 11.07 -0.72
CA ASP A 148 -10.05 11.60 0.60
C ASP A 148 -11.11 10.72 1.31
N LYS A 149 -11.54 11.15 2.50
CA LYS A 149 -12.59 10.47 3.28
C LYS A 149 -13.93 10.35 2.56
N ASN A 150 -14.21 11.24 1.61
CA ASN A 150 -15.42 11.26 0.80
C ASN A 150 -15.25 10.46 -0.49
N ASN A 151 -14.13 9.75 -0.64
CA ASN A 151 -13.75 8.99 -1.82
C ASN A 151 -13.57 9.85 -3.09
N ILE A 152 -13.25 11.14 -2.91
CA ILE A 152 -12.92 12.05 -4.00
C ILE A 152 -11.45 11.90 -4.34
N TYR A 153 -11.16 11.58 -5.59
CA TYR A 153 -9.80 11.42 -6.08
C TYR A 153 -9.16 12.76 -6.44
N THR A 154 -7.97 13.02 -5.87
CA THR A 154 -7.11 14.14 -6.24
C THR A 154 -5.86 13.60 -6.94
N SER A 155 -5.67 13.98 -8.21
CA SER A 155 -4.46 13.63 -8.97
C SER A 155 -3.31 14.58 -8.62
N ILE A 156 -2.12 14.03 -8.43
CA ILE A 156 -0.89 14.78 -8.11
C ILE A 156 0.05 14.76 -9.31
N ASN A 157 0.32 13.57 -9.86
CA ASN A 157 1.19 13.40 -11.01
C ASN A 157 0.37 13.06 -12.25
N LYS A 158 0.42 13.97 -13.24
CA LYS A 158 -0.22 13.82 -14.57
C LYS A 158 0.73 13.11 -15.54
N ASP A 159 1.09 11.87 -15.25
CA ASP A 159 1.41 10.86 -16.27
C ASP A 159 1.89 9.59 -15.61
N PRO A 160 1.20 8.49 -15.88
CA PRO A 160 1.96 7.27 -16.12
C PRO A 160 1.51 6.71 -17.47
N ASP A 161 2.39 6.84 -18.46
CA ASP A 161 2.24 6.24 -19.79
C ASP A 161 1.49 4.89 -19.75
N ASN A 162 0.38 4.80 -20.48
CA ASN A 162 -0.38 3.57 -20.75
C ASN A 162 -0.67 2.71 -19.50
N ILE A 163 -1.52 3.20 -18.59
CA ILE A 163 -2.21 2.33 -17.62
C ILE A 163 -3.12 1.39 -18.40
N VAL A 164 -2.83 0.08 -18.37
CA VAL A 164 -3.79 -0.94 -18.77
C VAL A 164 -4.64 -1.23 -17.54
N THR A 165 -5.80 -0.60 -17.47
CA THR A 165 -6.78 -0.89 -16.43
C THR A 165 -7.49 -2.19 -16.80
N TYR A 166 -7.37 -3.22 -15.97
CA TYR A 166 -8.18 -4.42 -16.10
C TYR A 166 -9.50 -4.15 -15.38
N THR A 167 -10.46 -3.59 -16.11
CA THR A 167 -11.87 -3.58 -15.71
C THR A 167 -12.53 -4.73 -16.45
N GLU A 168 -13.12 -5.67 -15.71
CA GLU A 168 -14.11 -6.60 -16.28
C GLU A 168 -15.40 -5.84 -16.63
#